data_AF-A0A349U5Q9-F1
#
_entry.id   AF-A0A349U5Q9-F1
#
_cell.length_a   1.000
_cell.length_b   1.000
_cell.length_c   1.000
_cell.angle_alpha   90.00
_cell.angle_beta   90.00
_cell.angle_gamma   90.00
#
_symmetry.space_group_name_H-M   'P 1'
#
loop_
_entity.id
_entity.type
_entity.pdbx_description
1 polymer ?
#
loop_
_entity_poly.entity_id
_entity_poly.type
_entity_poly.pdbx_seq_one_letter_code
_entity_poly.pdbx_strand_id
1 'polypeptide(L)' 'MCEMLGGISAKTGYRLLRQNQIKHFKIGRTYKIPKLHIFEYLAVVQESDA' A
#
# COMPACT_ATOMS: atom_id res chain seq x y z
N MET A 1 -5.85 4.62 -5.31
CA MET A 1 -4.85 4.18 -4.31
C MET A 1 -5.45 4.19 -2.92
N CYS A 2 -5.82 5.36 -2.38
CA CYS A 2 -6.37 5.54 -1.03
C CYS A 2 -7.54 4.60 -0.71
N GLU A 3 -8.58 4.58 -1.54
CA GLU A 3 -9.75 3.70 -1.37
C GLU A 3 -9.35 2.22 -1.35
N MET A 4 -8.49 1.80 -2.29
CA MET A 4 -8.04 0.41 -2.40
C MET A 4 -7.15 -0.03 -1.23
N LEU A 5 -6.50 0.89 -0.54
CA LEU A 5 -5.65 0.62 0.63
C LEU A 5 -6.42 0.71 1.95
N GLY A 6 -7.76 0.62 1.93
CA GLY A 6 -8.61 0.70 3.12
C GLY A 6 -9.05 2.12 3.49
N GLY A 7 -9.12 3.03 2.50
CA GLY A 7 -9.57 4.42 2.72
C GLY A 7 -8.54 5.35 3.39
N ILE A 8 -7.26 4.97 3.40
CA ILE A 8 -6.20 5.78 4.03
C ILE A 8 -5.93 7.09 3.28
N SER A 9 -5.45 8.11 3.99
CA SER A 9 -5.07 9.37 3.36
C SER A 9 -3.88 9.23 2.41
N ALA A 10 -3.81 10.07 1.39
CA ALA A 10 -2.72 10.04 0.40
C ALA A 10 -1.34 10.20 1.04
N LYS A 11 -1.23 11.06 2.06
CA LYS A 11 0.01 11.27 2.83
C LYS A 11 0.47 9.97 3.49
N THR A 12 -0.46 9.22 4.08
CA THR A 12 -0.17 7.93 4.71
C THR A 12 0.23 6.90 3.65
N GLY A 13 -0.53 6.77 2.56
CA GLY A 13 -0.19 5.83 1.49
C GLY A 13 1.18 6.09 0.86
N TYR A 14 1.54 7.36 0.62
CA TYR A 14 2.88 7.70 0.15
C TYR A 14 3.98 7.45 1.18
N ARG A 15 3.69 7.61 2.49
CA ARG A 15 4.62 7.24 3.55
C ARG A 15 4.89 5.73 3.55
N LEU A 16 3.85 4.91 3.47
CA LEU A 16 3.97 3.44 3.39
C LEU A 16 4.79 3.00 2.16
N LEU A 17 4.54 3.64 1.01
CA LEU A 17 5.31 3.39 -0.21
C LEU A 17 6.79 3.78 -0.04
N ARG A 18 7.08 4.93 0.57
CA ARG A 18 8.47 5.35 0.84
C ARG A 18 9.18 4.45 1.85
N GLN A 19 8.43 3.86 2.78
CA GLN A 19 8.93 2.92 3.78
C GLN A 19 8.97 1.47 3.28
N ASN A 20 8.62 1.21 2.01
CA ASN A 20 8.53 -0.14 1.43
C ASN A 20 7.61 -1.10 2.19
N GLN A 21 6.62 -0.58 2.94
CA GLN A 21 5.68 -1.40 3.70
C GLN A 21 4.60 -2.04 2.82
N ILE A 22 4.43 -1.54 1.60
CA ILE A 22 3.55 -2.11 0.57
C ILE A 22 4.43 -2.48 -0.61
N LYS A 23 4.33 -3.73 -1.08
CA LYS A 23 5.03 -4.17 -2.29
C LYS A 23 4.55 -3.34 -3.49
N HIS A 24 5.48 -2.78 -4.23
CA HIS A 24 5.16 -1.89 -5.35
C HIS A 24 6.29 -1.86 -6.37
N PHE A 25 5.98 -1.38 -7.57
CA PHE A 25 6.97 -1.04 -8.58
C PHE A 25 7.15 0.47 -8.63
N LYS A 26 8.38 0.94 -8.41
CA LYS A 26 8.74 2.35 -8.61
C LYS A 26 9.28 2.51 -10.03
N ILE A 27 8.51 3.16 -10.89
CA ILE A 27 8.87 3.42 -12.28
C ILE A 27 9.11 4.93 -12.40
N GLY A 28 10.39 5.31 -12.40
CA GLY A 28 10.81 6.70 -12.33
C GLY A 28 10.29 7.40 -11.07
N ARG A 29 9.46 8.43 -11.25
CA ARG A 29 8.84 9.21 -10.16
C ARG A 29 7.50 8.66 -9.69
N THR A 30 6.99 7.61 -10.34
CA THR A 30 5.65 7.09 -10.09
C THR A 30 5.71 5.75 -9.38
N TYR A 31 4.85 5.60 -8.36
CA TYR A 31 4.62 4.33 -7.70
C TYR A 31 3.44 3.61 -8.36
N LYS A 32 3.62 2.34 -8.69
CA LYS A 32 2.58 1.47 -9.26
C LYS A 32 2.40 0.27 -8.34
N ILE A 33 1.16 0.05 -7.89
CA ILE A 33 0.80 -1.06 -7.00
C ILE A 33 -0.07 -2.03 -7.81
N PRO A 34 0.41 -3.24 -8.11
CA PRO A 34 -0.42 -4.32 -8.65
C PRO A 34 -1.55 -4.69 -7.67
N LYS A 35 -2.70 -5.13 -8.20
CA LYS A 35 -3.84 -5.55 -7.36
C LYS A 35 -3.48 -6.66 -6.37
N LEU A 36 -2.60 -7.59 -6.76
CA LEU A 36 -2.11 -8.67 -5.89
C LEU A 36 -1.50 -8.11 -4.59
N HIS A 37 -0.62 -7.13 -4.69
CA HIS A 37 0.05 -6.54 -3.53
C HIS A 37 -0.90 -5.76 -2.62
N ILE A 38 -2.04 -5.29 -3.15
CA ILE A 38 -3.08 -4.65 -2.35
C ILE A 38 -3.74 -5.70 -1.46
N PHE A 39 -4.09 -6.87 -2.02
CA PHE A 39 -4.65 -7.97 -1.22
C PHE A 39 -3.67 -8.46 -0.16
N GLU A 40 -2.39 -8.62 -0.52
CA GLU A 40 -1.35 -8.98 0.46
C GLU A 40 -1.26 -7.95 1.60
N TYR A 41 -1.26 -6.66 1.28
CA TYR A 41 -1.22 -5.61 2.30
C TYR A 41 -2.46 -5.62 3.20
N LEU A 42 -3.66 -5.78 2.62
CA LEU A 42 -4.91 -5.82 3.39
C LEU A 42 -5.05 -7.08 4.25
N ALA A 43 -4.44 -8.20 3.85
CA ALA A 43 -4.37 -9.40 4.68
C ALA A 43 -3.42 -9.19 5.87
N VAL A 44 -2.25 -8.57 5.66
CA VAL A 44 -1.29 -8.26 6.74
C VAL A 44 -1.89 -7.32 7.78
N VAL A 45 -2.68 -6.33 7.36
CA VAL A 45 -3.35 -5.42 8.30
C VAL A 45 -4.34 -6.16 9.22
N GLN A 46 -5.00 -7.22 8.72
CA GLN A 46 -5.93 -8.01 9.54
C GLN A 46 -5.22 -8.84 10.61
N GLU A 47 -3.98 -9.28 10.37
CA GLU A 47 -3.20 -10.06 11.36
C GLU A 47 -2.68 -9.19 12.51
N SER A 48 -2.47 -7.88 12.30
CA SER A 48 -2.00 -6.97 13.34
C SER A 48 -3.08 -6.50 14.33
N ASP A 49 -4.37 -6.72 14.01
CA ASP A 49 -5.51 -6.38 14.87
C ASP A 49 -6.04 -7.62 15.67
N ALA A 50 -5.32 -8.75 15.62
CA ALA A 50 -5.66 -9.99 16.33
C ALA A 50 -4.75 -10.27 17.55
#